data_AF-A0A1H3KTZ5-F1
#
_entry.id   AF-A0A1H3KTZ5-F1
#
_cell.length_a   1.000
_cell.length_b   1.000
_cell.length_c   1.000
_cell.angle_alpha   90.00
_cell.angle_beta   90.00
_cell.angle_gamma   90.00
#
_symmetry.space_group_name_H-M   'P 1'
#
loop_
_entity.id
_entity.type
_entity.pdbx_description
1 polymer ?
#
loop_
_entity_poly.entity_id
_entity_poly.type
_entity_poly.pdbx_seq_one_letter_code
_entity_poly.pdbx_strand_id
1 'polypeptide(L)'
;MSKRRDSLRISEDLTNVFSDRLKSDPRKRKTAEGRYTFNLTIDKALEIVVRQIKATGLRERTINDYYLHVNHFTKITDTQYLEELNVNHIYEWLSSMNVSNQTKLTRLKCLKAFLGRCHDNGWIDINFWRNVKIKVDTPVKEGATDREINILLSVLDLTRFLDLRDATAILLMYQTGIRVGTLAQLEHKHVDLETKVLSVDGGMTAYEARRGCDEDMAIFGVA
;
A
#
# COMPACT_ATOMS: atom_id res chain seq x y z
N MET A 1 3.78 59.41 -8.28
CA MET A 1 3.30 59.03 -6.93
C MET A 1 1.83 58.64 -7.03
N SER A 2 1.50 57.36 -6.88
CA SER A 2 0.13 56.85 -7.05
C SER A 2 -0.63 56.86 -5.72
N LYS A 3 -1.74 57.62 -5.65
CA LYS A 3 -2.61 57.70 -4.47
C LYS A 3 -3.37 56.37 -4.32
N ARG A 4 -3.07 55.59 -3.28
CA ARG A 4 -3.85 54.39 -2.90
C ARG A 4 -5.25 54.83 -2.46
N ARG A 5 -6.29 54.16 -2.97
CA ARG A 5 -7.72 54.42 -2.69
C ARG A 5 -8.02 54.07 -1.23
N ASP A 6 -8.71 54.96 -0.50
CA ASP A 6 -9.07 54.80 0.92
C ASP A 6 -10.01 53.61 1.21
N SER A 7 -10.62 53.03 0.17
CA SER A 7 -11.51 51.86 0.29
C SER A 7 -10.80 50.54 0.59
N LEU A 8 -9.49 50.55 0.85
CA LEU A 8 -8.68 49.35 1.16
C LEU A 8 -8.11 49.39 2.59
N ARG A 9 -8.55 50.32 3.44
CA ARG A 9 -8.19 50.34 4.86
C ARG A 9 -9.17 49.46 5.64
N ILE A 10 -8.72 48.28 6.03
CA ILE A 10 -9.40 47.45 7.03
C ILE A 10 -9.10 48.11 8.38
N SER A 11 -10.11 48.70 9.02
CA SER A 11 -9.99 49.40 10.30
C SER A 11 -10.16 48.49 11.52
N GLU A 12 -10.52 47.22 11.31
CA GLU A 12 -10.77 46.27 12.38
C GLU A 12 -9.61 45.28 12.51
N ASP A 13 -9.21 45.03 13.76
CA ASP A 13 -8.18 44.07 14.10
C ASP A 13 -8.70 42.63 13.90
N LEU A 14 -8.39 42.05 12.74
CA LEU A 14 -8.79 40.70 12.36
C LEU A 14 -7.84 39.62 12.91
N THR A 15 -6.89 39.97 13.80
CA THR A 15 -5.92 38.99 14.35
C THR A 15 -6.61 37.83 15.07
N ASN A 16 -7.86 38.04 15.54
CA ASN A 16 -8.68 37.02 16.21
C ASN A 16 -9.66 36.25 15.32
N VAL A 17 -9.79 36.55 14.02
CA VAL A 17 -10.74 35.84 13.13
C VAL A 17 -10.37 34.35 12.94
N PHE A 18 -9.09 34.02 13.14
CA PHE A 18 -8.58 32.66 13.02
C PHE A 18 -8.21 32.01 14.36
N SER A 19 -8.33 32.72 15.49
CA SER A 19 -7.98 32.16 16.81
C SER A 19 -8.97 31.08 17.25
N ASP A 20 -10.25 31.18 16.86
CA ASP A 20 -11.26 30.14 17.10
C ASP A 20 -11.03 28.87 16.28
N ARG A 21 -10.36 28.96 15.13
CA ARG A 21 -9.94 27.77 14.33
C ARG A 21 -8.68 27.10 14.86
N LEU A 22 -7.94 27.77 15.76
CA LEU A 22 -6.78 27.23 16.46
C LEU A 22 -7.11 26.70 17.86
N LYS A 23 -8.39 26.68 18.26
CA LYS A 23 -8.85 25.87 19.39
C LYS A 23 -8.66 24.40 19.01
N SER A 24 -7.49 23.88 19.34
CA SER A 24 -7.20 22.46 19.41
C SER A 24 -8.37 21.74 20.04
N ASP A 25 -8.94 20.77 19.30
CA ASP A 25 -9.99 19.88 19.78
C ASP A 25 -9.72 19.45 21.23
N PRO A 26 -10.62 19.72 22.20
CA PRO A 26 -10.44 19.30 23.59
C PRO A 26 -10.31 17.77 23.75
N ARG A 27 -10.61 16.98 22.71
CA ARG A 27 -10.29 15.53 22.66
C ARG A 27 -8.78 15.24 22.64
N LYS A 28 -7.93 16.22 22.34
CA LYS A 28 -6.46 16.04 22.30
C LYS A 28 -5.76 16.27 23.64
N ARG A 29 -6.48 16.66 24.70
CA ARG A 29 -5.90 16.98 26.02
C ARG A 29 -6.23 15.98 27.15
N LYS A 30 -6.95 14.89 26.89
CA LYS A 30 -7.32 13.89 27.92
C LYS A 30 -6.65 12.50 27.77
N THR A 31 -5.43 12.45 27.25
CA THR A 31 -4.64 11.20 27.28
C THR A 31 -3.18 11.47 27.66
N ALA A 32 -2.96 12.37 28.62
CA ALA A 32 -1.65 12.58 29.26
C ALA A 32 -1.52 11.83 30.61
N GLU A 33 -2.49 10.97 30.94
CA GLU A 33 -2.49 10.15 32.15
C GLU A 33 -2.48 8.68 31.75
N GLY A 34 -1.26 8.12 31.68
CA GLY A 34 -1.01 6.72 31.35
C GLY A 34 0.15 6.52 30.38
N ARG A 35 1.37 6.96 30.74
CA ARG A 35 2.59 6.54 30.04
C ARG A 35 2.77 5.03 30.20
N TYR A 36 2.21 4.24 29.28
CA TYR A 36 2.60 2.85 29.09
C TYR A 36 3.87 2.82 28.24
N THR A 37 5.02 3.18 28.82
CA THR A 37 6.29 2.94 28.15
C THR A 37 7.36 2.70 29.17
N PHE A 38 7.61 1.43 29.45
CA PHE A 38 8.96 0.85 29.55
C PHE A 38 8.75 -0.65 29.31
N ASN A 39 9.40 -1.22 28.30
CA ASN A 39 9.42 -2.67 27.98
C ASN A 39 8.37 -3.25 27.01
N LEU A 40 7.76 -2.48 26.10
CA LEU A 40 7.04 -3.11 24.99
C LEU A 40 8.04 -3.65 23.95
N THR A 41 8.07 -4.97 23.79
CA THR A 41 8.93 -5.62 22.80
C THR A 41 8.38 -5.45 21.39
N ILE A 42 9.28 -5.47 20.40
CA ILE A 42 8.92 -5.34 18.99
C ILE A 42 8.00 -6.49 18.57
N ASP A 43 8.24 -7.71 19.05
CA ASP A 43 7.40 -8.88 18.78
C ASP A 43 5.96 -8.70 19.30
N LYS A 44 5.80 -8.22 20.54
CA LYS A 44 4.47 -7.96 21.11
C LYS A 44 3.75 -6.85 20.33
N ALA A 45 4.47 -5.80 19.96
CA ALA A 45 3.93 -4.73 19.14
C ALA A 45 3.47 -5.25 17.77
N LEU A 46 4.27 -6.12 17.14
CA LEU A 46 3.94 -6.78 15.89
C LEU A 46 2.68 -7.64 16.00
N GLU A 47 2.54 -8.45 17.04
CA GLU A 47 1.33 -9.25 17.28
C GLU A 47 0.08 -8.38 17.43
N ILE A 48 0.17 -7.29 18.20
CA ILE A 48 -0.95 -6.37 18.39
C ILE A 48 -1.32 -5.70 17.07
N VAL A 49 -0.33 -5.20 16.32
CA VAL A 49 -0.53 -4.57 15.00
C VAL A 49 -1.14 -5.55 14.01
N VAL A 50 -0.66 -6.79 13.96
CA VAL A 50 -1.22 -7.83 13.09
C VAL A 50 -2.66 -8.14 13.47
N ARG A 51 -3.00 -8.20 14.77
CA ARG A 51 -4.38 -8.40 15.23
C ARG A 51 -5.30 -7.25 14.80
N GLN A 52 -4.84 -6.00 14.91
CA GLN A 52 -5.57 -4.83 14.43
C GLN A 52 -5.81 -4.89 12.92
N ILE A 53 -4.75 -5.20 12.16
CA ILE A 53 -4.77 -5.34 10.70
C ILE A 53 -5.74 -6.45 10.27
N LYS A 54 -5.72 -7.60 10.94
CA LYS A 54 -6.66 -8.71 10.70
C LYS A 54 -8.11 -8.29 10.94
N ALA A 55 -8.38 -7.59 12.05
CA ALA A 55 -9.72 -7.09 12.36
C ALA A 55 -10.23 -6.08 11.31
N THR A 56 -9.34 -5.29 10.71
CA THR A 56 -9.69 -4.36 9.63
C THR A 56 -9.85 -5.00 8.24
N GLY A 57 -9.68 -6.32 8.13
CA GLY A 57 -9.77 -7.01 6.85
C GLY A 57 -8.65 -6.61 5.90
N LEU A 58 -7.39 -6.77 6.31
CA LEU A 58 -6.25 -6.72 5.39
C LEU A 58 -5.88 -8.12 4.88
N ARG A 59 -5.29 -8.18 3.68
CA ARG A 59 -4.91 -9.44 3.01
C ARG A 59 -3.84 -10.21 3.80
N GLU A 60 -3.92 -11.54 3.81
CA GLU A 60 -2.93 -12.42 4.48
C GLU A 60 -1.50 -12.20 3.98
N ARG A 61 -1.33 -11.92 2.68
CA ARG A 61 -0.02 -11.54 2.13
C ARG A 61 0.59 -10.34 2.84
N THR A 62 -0.20 -9.31 3.14
CA THR A 62 0.27 -8.12 3.85
C THR A 62 0.70 -8.49 5.27
N ILE A 63 -0.03 -9.37 5.94
CA ILE A 63 0.33 -9.85 7.29
C ILE A 63 1.67 -10.60 7.25
N ASN A 64 1.85 -11.47 6.26
CA ASN A 64 3.11 -12.19 6.07
C ASN A 64 4.28 -11.25 5.77
N ASP A 65 4.07 -10.20 4.96
CA ASP A 65 5.10 -9.20 4.69
C ASP A 65 5.54 -8.47 5.97
N TYR A 66 4.60 -8.17 6.88
CA TYR A 66 4.91 -7.57 8.19
C TYR A 66 5.80 -8.49 9.01
N TYR A 67 5.41 -9.76 9.18
CA TYR A 67 6.24 -10.74 9.91
C TYR A 67 7.62 -10.88 9.28
N LEU A 68 7.69 -11.05 7.96
CA LEU A 68 8.94 -11.24 7.26
C LEU A 68 9.89 -10.06 7.44
N HIS A 69 9.41 -8.83 7.26
CA HIS A 69 10.28 -7.66 7.26
C HIS A 69 10.59 -7.14 8.65
N VAL A 70 9.65 -7.21 9.60
CA VAL A 70 9.90 -6.81 10.99
C VAL A 70 10.82 -7.81 11.67
N ASN A 71 10.61 -9.12 11.52
CA ASN A 71 11.50 -10.13 12.12
C ASN A 71 12.90 -10.10 11.49
N HIS A 72 13.00 -9.84 10.18
CA HIS A 72 14.30 -9.65 9.55
C HIS A 72 14.98 -8.36 10.04
N PHE A 73 14.22 -7.33 10.39
CA PHE A 73 14.76 -6.10 10.98
C PHE A 73 15.31 -6.35 12.38
N THR A 74 14.51 -6.90 13.28
CA THR A 74 14.93 -7.18 14.67
C THR A 74 16.12 -8.13 14.75
N LYS A 75 16.16 -9.15 13.88
CA LYS A 75 17.28 -10.09 13.80
C LYS A 75 18.61 -9.44 13.41
N ILE A 76 18.57 -8.40 12.57
CA ILE A 76 19.79 -7.74 12.08
C ILE A 76 20.28 -6.69 13.06
N THR A 77 19.36 -5.92 13.65
CA THR A 77 19.71 -4.82 14.56
C THR A 77 19.86 -5.28 16.01
N ASP A 78 19.61 -6.56 16.27
CA ASP A 78 19.62 -7.20 17.61
C ASP A 78 18.85 -6.38 18.66
N THR A 79 17.74 -5.77 18.23
CA THR A 79 16.94 -4.86 19.06
C THR A 79 15.67 -5.54 19.52
N GLN A 80 15.40 -5.49 20.82
CA GLN A 80 14.23 -6.16 21.40
C GLN A 80 13.10 -5.18 21.71
N TYR A 81 13.42 -3.95 22.09
CA TYR A 81 12.45 -2.97 22.60
C TYR A 81 12.18 -1.85 21.60
N LEU A 82 10.93 -1.37 21.55
CA LEU A 82 10.55 -0.27 20.64
C LEU A 82 11.25 1.06 20.97
N GLU A 83 11.54 1.30 22.25
CA GLU A 83 12.14 2.56 22.73
C GLU A 83 13.62 2.71 22.33
N GLU A 84 14.30 1.59 22.06
CA GLU A 84 15.69 1.57 21.58
C GLU A 84 15.77 1.96 20.09
N LEU A 85 14.66 1.88 19.36
CA LEU A 85 14.64 2.11 17.93
C LEU A 85 14.98 3.55 17.56
N ASN A 86 15.87 3.67 16.59
CA ASN A 86 16.36 4.94 16.10
C ASN A 86 16.65 4.82 14.60
N VAL A 87 17.06 5.94 13.99
CA VAL A 87 17.32 5.98 12.54
C VAL A 87 18.53 5.14 12.13
N ASN A 88 19.51 4.94 13.02
CA ASN A 88 20.72 4.17 12.72
C ASN A 88 20.40 2.69 12.52
N HIS A 89 19.51 2.12 13.34
CA HIS A 89 19.02 0.74 13.16
C HIS A 89 18.41 0.52 11.77
N ILE A 90 17.69 1.52 11.23
CA ILE A 90 17.16 1.43 9.86
C ILE A 90 18.30 1.43 8.83
N TYR A 91 19.30 2.29 8.98
CA TYR A 91 20.42 2.33 8.05
C TYR A 91 21.30 1.07 8.11
N GLU A 92 21.54 0.54 9.30
CA GLU A 92 22.21 -0.75 9.52
C GLU A 92 21.47 -1.90 8.85
N TRP A 93 20.15 -1.96 9.04
CA TRP A 93 19.33 -2.96 8.38
C TRP A 93 19.41 -2.84 6.85
N LEU A 94 19.32 -1.62 6.32
CA LEU A 94 19.40 -1.38 4.88
C LEU A 94 20.79 -1.65 4.29
N SER A 95 21.87 -1.42 5.05
CA SER A 95 23.25 -1.69 4.61
C SER A 95 23.59 -3.18 4.66
N SER A 96 23.03 -3.93 5.62
CA SER A 96 23.22 -5.39 5.73
C SER A 96 22.68 -6.17 4.52
N MET A 97 21.70 -5.62 3.79
CA MET A 97 21.07 -6.32 2.68
C MET A 97 21.84 -6.18 1.37
N ASN A 98 22.21 -7.31 0.78
CA ASN A 98 22.71 -7.37 -0.59
C ASN A 98 21.57 -7.61 -1.60
N VAL A 99 20.69 -6.62 -1.76
CA VAL A 99 19.55 -6.66 -2.71
C VAL A 99 19.41 -5.33 -3.45
N SER A 100 18.67 -5.33 -4.56
CA SER A 100 18.42 -4.12 -5.35
C SER A 100 17.80 -2.99 -4.50
N ASN A 101 18.05 -1.74 -4.87
CA ASN A 101 17.46 -0.58 -4.20
C ASN A 101 15.91 -0.62 -4.25
N GLN A 102 15.34 -1.19 -5.30
CA GLN A 102 13.89 -1.41 -5.40
C GLN A 102 13.38 -2.38 -4.33
N THR A 103 14.10 -3.47 -4.10
CA THR A 103 13.78 -4.44 -3.04
C THR A 103 13.93 -3.80 -1.66
N LYS A 104 15.02 -3.05 -1.43
CA LYS A 104 15.22 -2.30 -0.17
C LYS A 104 14.07 -1.32 0.08
N LEU A 105 13.62 -0.61 -0.95
CA LEU A 105 12.48 0.32 -0.87
C LEU A 105 11.18 -0.40 -0.50
N THR A 106 10.87 -1.55 -1.11
CA THR A 106 9.68 -2.33 -0.78
C THR A 106 9.71 -2.80 0.68
N ARG A 107 10.84 -3.33 1.15
CA ARG A 107 11.03 -3.74 2.54
C ARG A 107 10.88 -2.56 3.52
N LEU A 108 11.49 -1.42 3.18
CA LEU A 108 11.38 -0.19 3.96
C LEU A 108 9.93 0.32 4.05
N LYS A 109 9.13 0.23 2.97
CA LYS A 109 7.71 0.61 3.00
C LYS A 109 6.93 -0.21 4.02
N CYS A 110 7.17 -1.52 4.08
CA CYS A 110 6.54 -2.38 5.08
C CYS A 110 6.95 -2.00 6.51
N LEU A 111 8.26 -1.83 6.75
CA LEU A 111 8.76 -1.41 8.06
C LEU A 111 8.18 -0.04 8.49
N LYS A 112 8.12 0.93 7.58
CA LYS A 112 7.51 2.25 7.85
C LYS A 112 6.03 2.15 8.18
N ALA A 113 5.29 1.25 7.53
CA ALA A 113 3.89 1.03 7.82
C ALA A 113 3.69 0.44 9.23
N PHE A 114 4.56 -0.49 9.64
CA PHE A 114 4.60 -1.01 11.00
C PHE A 114 4.93 0.09 12.04
N LEU A 115 6.00 0.86 11.83
CA LEU A 115 6.39 1.95 12.74
C LEU A 115 5.31 3.05 12.81
N GLY A 116 4.67 3.36 11.68
CA GLY A 116 3.52 4.26 11.63
C GLY A 116 2.38 3.80 12.52
N ARG A 117 2.03 2.50 12.49
CA ARG A 117 1.03 1.94 13.40
C ARG A 117 1.48 1.94 14.86
N CYS A 118 2.77 1.75 15.14
CA CYS A 118 3.29 1.89 16.50
C CYS A 118 3.14 3.32 17.03
N HIS A 119 3.37 4.31 16.17
CA HIS A 119 3.14 5.71 16.49
C HIS A 119 1.65 6.03 16.68
N ASP A 120 0.77 5.51 15.82
CA ASP A 120 -0.68 5.71 15.94
C ASP A 120 -1.25 5.09 17.23
N ASN A 121 -0.64 4.00 17.72
CA ASN A 121 -0.96 3.39 19.01
C ASN A 121 -0.30 4.12 20.21
N GLY A 122 0.51 5.15 19.98
CA GLY A 122 1.19 5.93 21.02
C GLY A 122 2.37 5.24 21.68
N TRP A 123 2.95 4.20 21.05
CA TRP A 123 4.13 3.50 21.58
C TRP A 123 5.45 4.18 21.19
N ILE A 124 5.44 4.95 20.10
CA ILE A 124 6.57 5.74 19.65
C ILE A 124 6.09 7.18 19.41
N ASP A 125 6.68 8.13 20.11
CA ASP A 125 6.30 9.54 19.99
C ASP A 125 6.94 10.24 18.79
N ILE A 126 8.14 9.79 18.39
CA ILE A 126 8.97 10.49 17.39
C ILE A 126 9.05 9.69 16.09
N ASN A 127 8.64 10.31 14.99
CA ASN A 127 8.67 9.73 13.64
C ASN A 127 10.07 9.73 12.99
N PHE A 128 11.06 9.10 13.61
CA PHE A 128 12.46 9.12 13.16
C PHE A 128 12.66 8.52 11.74
N TRP A 129 11.79 7.62 11.30
CA TRP A 129 11.86 6.96 9.98
C TRP A 129 11.34 7.82 8.82
N ARG A 130 10.68 8.96 9.09
CA ARG A 130 9.98 9.77 8.08
C ARG A 130 10.92 10.20 6.94
N ASN A 131 12.14 10.60 7.30
CA ASN A 131 13.11 11.18 6.37
C ASN A 131 13.97 10.13 5.63
N VAL A 132 13.92 8.86 6.01
CA VAL A 132 14.68 7.80 5.35
C VAL A 132 14.13 7.57 3.95
N LYS A 133 14.91 7.87 2.91
CA LYS A 133 14.50 7.68 1.51
C LYS A 133 15.57 6.89 0.77
N ILE A 134 15.13 5.94 -0.04
CA ILE A 134 16.00 5.20 -0.97
C ILE A 134 15.69 5.73 -2.35
N LYS A 135 16.70 6.27 -3.03
CA LYS A 135 16.57 6.65 -4.44
C LYS A 135 16.57 5.37 -5.27
N VAL A 136 15.54 5.20 -6.08
CA VAL A 136 15.41 4.08 -7.00
C VAL A 136 15.03 4.67 -8.35
N ASP A 137 15.77 4.30 -9.37
CA ASP A 137 15.36 4.60 -10.74
C ASP A 137 14.16 3.73 -11.07
N THR A 138 13.08 4.34 -11.55
CA THR A 138 11.88 3.62 -11.97
C THR A 138 11.97 3.45 -13.48
N PRO A 139 12.53 2.34 -13.99
CA PRO A 139 12.50 2.10 -15.42
C PRO A 139 11.03 2.00 -15.83
N VAL A 140 10.69 2.66 -16.94
CA VAL A 140 9.38 2.49 -17.57
C VAL A 140 9.34 1.06 -18.09
N LYS A 141 8.36 0.27 -17.62
CA LYS A 141 8.13 -1.06 -18.17
C LYS A 141 7.47 -0.89 -19.52
N GLU A 142 8.15 -1.30 -20.58
CA GLU A 142 7.58 -1.34 -21.92
C GLU A 142 6.53 -2.46 -21.98
N GLY A 143 5.40 -2.16 -22.61
CA GLY A 143 4.36 -3.16 -22.86
C GLY A 143 4.79 -4.10 -23.99
N ALA A 144 4.20 -5.29 -24.04
CA ALA A 144 4.40 -6.21 -25.15
C ALA A 144 3.83 -5.61 -26.45
N THR A 145 4.57 -5.77 -27.55
CA THR A 145 4.13 -5.36 -28.89
C THR A 145 3.29 -6.46 -29.55
N ASP A 146 2.46 -6.09 -30.53
CA ASP A 146 1.70 -7.06 -31.35
C ASP A 146 2.60 -8.14 -31.94
N ARG A 147 3.82 -7.77 -32.34
CA ARG A 147 4.79 -8.71 -32.90
C ARG A 147 5.22 -9.75 -31.86
N GLU A 148 5.54 -9.33 -30.64
CA GLU A 148 5.95 -10.23 -29.56
C GLU A 148 4.82 -11.17 -29.15
N ILE A 149 3.58 -10.66 -29.09
CA ILE A 149 2.40 -11.49 -28.83
C ILE A 149 2.21 -12.52 -29.93
N ASN A 150 2.30 -12.13 -31.21
CA ASN A 150 2.18 -13.07 -32.33
C ASN A 150 3.28 -14.14 -32.34
N ILE A 151 4.52 -13.77 -32.00
CA ILE A 151 5.61 -14.74 -31.84
C ILE A 151 5.28 -15.72 -30.72
N LEU A 152 4.83 -15.24 -29.56
CA LEU A 152 4.46 -16.08 -28.44
C LEU A 152 3.32 -17.06 -28.79
N LEU A 153 2.29 -16.58 -29.48
CA LEU A 153 1.17 -17.41 -29.93
C LEU A 153 1.59 -18.45 -30.98
N SER A 154 2.58 -18.15 -31.83
CA SER A 154 3.06 -19.08 -32.87
C SER A 154 3.74 -20.34 -32.32
N VAL A 155 4.17 -20.32 -31.05
CA VAL A 155 4.80 -21.46 -30.38
C VAL A 155 3.76 -22.44 -29.83
N LEU A 156 2.50 -22.02 -29.69
CA LEU A 156 1.42 -22.79 -29.08
C LEU A 156 0.72 -23.67 -30.13
N ASP A 157 0.48 -24.94 -29.78
CA ASP A 157 -0.31 -25.84 -30.60
C ASP A 157 -1.79 -25.78 -30.19
N LEU A 158 -2.58 -25.00 -30.93
CA LEU A 158 -4.01 -24.77 -30.62
C LEU A 158 -4.89 -26.03 -30.75
N THR A 159 -4.34 -27.16 -31.24
CA THR A 159 -5.04 -28.45 -31.20
C THR A 159 -5.06 -29.05 -29.79
N ARG A 160 -4.15 -28.62 -28.92
CA ARG A 160 -4.05 -29.06 -27.53
C ARG A 160 -4.81 -28.10 -26.61
N PHE A 161 -5.64 -28.66 -25.74
CA PHE A 161 -6.46 -27.88 -24.81
C PHE A 161 -5.64 -26.91 -23.93
N LEU A 162 -4.49 -27.36 -23.40
CA LEU A 162 -3.63 -26.53 -22.55
C LEU A 162 -3.11 -25.30 -23.28
N ASP A 163 -2.64 -25.50 -24.51
CA ASP A 163 -2.04 -24.46 -25.33
C ASP A 163 -3.11 -23.50 -25.86
N LEU A 164 -4.32 -24.00 -26.19
CA LEU A 164 -5.49 -23.18 -26.53
C LEU A 164 -5.93 -22.30 -25.35
N ARG A 165 -5.98 -22.87 -24.13
CA ARG A 165 -6.30 -22.11 -22.90
C ARG A 165 -5.27 -21.00 -22.67
N ASP A 166 -3.99 -21.32 -22.81
CA ASP A 166 -2.91 -20.36 -22.57
C ASP A 166 -2.91 -19.26 -23.64
N ALA A 167 -3.16 -19.60 -24.92
CA ALA A 167 -3.37 -18.62 -25.98
C ALA A 167 -4.53 -17.66 -25.67
N THR A 168 -5.65 -18.21 -25.19
CA THR A 168 -6.84 -17.42 -24.81
C THR A 168 -6.53 -16.50 -23.62
N ALA A 169 -5.83 -17.01 -22.60
CA ALA A 169 -5.38 -16.23 -21.45
C ALA A 169 -4.47 -15.06 -21.85
N ILE A 170 -3.49 -15.32 -22.72
CA ILE A 170 -2.56 -14.31 -23.24
C ILE A 170 -3.34 -13.22 -23.99
N LEU A 171 -4.21 -13.60 -24.92
CA LEU A 171 -4.99 -12.66 -25.71
C LEU A 171 -5.94 -11.83 -24.84
N LEU A 172 -6.62 -12.47 -23.88
CA LEU A 172 -7.54 -11.78 -23.00
C LEU A 172 -6.79 -10.75 -22.13
N MET A 173 -5.65 -11.12 -21.57
CA MET A 173 -4.80 -10.18 -20.82
C MET A 173 -4.27 -9.05 -21.69
N TYR A 174 -3.88 -9.34 -22.93
CA TYR A 174 -3.35 -8.34 -23.86
C TYR A 174 -4.41 -7.30 -24.27
N GLN A 175 -5.62 -7.75 -24.60
CA GLN A 175 -6.70 -6.89 -25.08
C GLN A 175 -7.39 -6.10 -23.97
N THR A 176 -7.63 -6.74 -22.81
CA THR A 176 -8.41 -6.12 -21.72
C THR A 176 -7.54 -5.51 -20.62
N GLY A 177 -6.25 -5.85 -20.58
CA GLY A 177 -5.33 -5.41 -19.52
C GLY A 177 -5.61 -6.02 -18.15
N ILE A 178 -6.45 -7.06 -18.05
CA ILE A 178 -6.70 -7.72 -16.77
C ILE A 178 -5.43 -8.36 -16.22
N ARG A 179 -5.30 -8.35 -14.88
CA ARG A 179 -4.16 -8.97 -14.21
C ARG A 179 -4.33 -10.48 -14.21
N VAL A 180 -3.21 -11.21 -14.32
CA VAL A 180 -3.20 -12.69 -14.27
C VAL A 180 -3.92 -13.27 -13.05
N GLY A 181 -3.78 -12.62 -11.88
CA GLY A 181 -4.48 -13.07 -10.66
C GLY A 181 -6.00 -12.93 -10.74
N THR A 182 -6.48 -11.93 -11.48
CA THR A 182 -7.90 -11.71 -11.74
C THR A 182 -8.41 -12.67 -12.81
N LEU A 183 -7.64 -12.86 -13.88
CA LEU A 183 -7.91 -13.86 -14.92
C LEU A 183 -8.13 -15.26 -14.32
N ALA A 184 -7.26 -15.67 -13.38
CA ALA A 184 -7.32 -16.98 -12.74
C ALA A 184 -8.58 -17.21 -11.88
N GLN A 185 -9.34 -16.15 -11.56
CA GLN A 185 -10.56 -16.21 -10.76
C GLN A 185 -11.83 -16.05 -11.60
N LEU A 186 -11.71 -15.89 -12.93
CA LEU A 186 -12.86 -15.73 -13.80
C LEU A 186 -13.69 -17.02 -13.85
N GLU A 187 -14.91 -16.93 -13.32
CA GLU A 187 -15.98 -17.90 -13.52
C GLU A 187 -16.88 -17.57 -14.72
N HIS A 188 -17.70 -18.54 -15.15
CA HIS A 188 -18.62 -18.40 -16.28
C HIS A 188 -19.56 -17.19 -16.16
N LYS A 189 -20.02 -16.86 -14.93
CA LYS A 189 -20.91 -15.72 -14.67
C LYS A 189 -20.32 -14.35 -15.02
N HIS A 190 -19.00 -14.24 -15.16
CA HIS A 190 -18.31 -12.99 -15.47
C HIS A 190 -18.19 -12.73 -16.97
N VAL A 191 -18.43 -13.76 -17.80
CA VAL A 191 -18.20 -13.73 -19.24
C VAL A 191 -19.54 -13.85 -19.94
N ASP A 192 -19.94 -12.78 -20.61
CA ASP A 192 -21.05 -12.81 -21.55
C ASP A 192 -20.47 -12.79 -22.97
N LEU A 193 -20.55 -13.94 -23.64
CA LEU A 193 -20.05 -14.12 -25.01
C LEU A 193 -21.01 -13.55 -26.06
N GLU A 194 -22.30 -13.39 -25.74
CA GLU A 194 -23.28 -12.81 -26.66
C GLU A 194 -23.09 -11.30 -26.74
N THR A 195 -22.97 -10.64 -25.58
CA THR A 195 -22.74 -9.19 -25.51
C THR A 195 -21.27 -8.81 -25.58
N LYS A 196 -20.35 -9.78 -25.56
CA LYS A 196 -18.89 -9.59 -25.53
C LYS A 196 -18.44 -8.73 -24.34
N VAL A 197 -19.04 -8.96 -23.19
CA VAL A 197 -18.75 -8.21 -21.97
C VAL A 197 -18.04 -9.10 -20.97
N LEU A 198 -16.96 -8.57 -20.40
CA LEU A 198 -16.29 -9.13 -19.24
C LEU A 198 -16.61 -8.28 -18.01
N SER A 199 -17.41 -8.81 -17.10
CA SER A 199 -17.75 -8.16 -15.83
C SER A 199 -16.82 -8.64 -14.72
N VAL A 200 -15.98 -7.75 -14.22
CA VAL A 200 -15.03 -8.08 -13.16
C VAL A 200 -15.36 -7.26 -11.93
N ASP A 201 -15.77 -7.93 -10.85
CA ASP A 201 -16.02 -7.26 -9.58
C ASP A 201 -14.73 -6.63 -9.03
N GLY A 202 -14.87 -5.44 -8.42
CA GLY A 202 -13.80 -4.81 -7.65
C GLY A 202 -13.23 -5.73 -6.56
N GLY A 203 -13.99 -6.73 -6.11
CA GLY A 203 -13.51 -7.84 -5.29
C GLY A 203 -12.37 -8.61 -5.95
N MET A 204 -12.49 -9.12 -7.17
CA MET A 204 -11.42 -9.94 -7.78
C MET A 204 -10.12 -9.17 -8.06
N THR A 205 -10.14 -7.84 -8.05
CA THR A 205 -8.94 -7.00 -8.07
C THR A 205 -8.47 -6.58 -6.66
N ALA A 206 -9.38 -6.51 -5.70
CA ALA A 206 -9.14 -6.04 -4.33
C ALA A 206 -9.03 -7.13 -3.24
N TYR A 207 -9.28 -8.41 -3.50
CA TYR A 207 -9.76 -9.30 -2.44
C TYR A 207 -9.00 -10.60 -2.18
N GLU A 208 -8.46 -10.79 -0.95
CA GLU A 208 -9.09 -11.66 0.07
C GLU A 208 -9.68 -11.03 1.39
N ALA A 209 -9.90 -9.70 1.58
CA ALA A 209 -10.46 -9.15 2.89
C ALA A 209 -11.58 -7.97 2.93
N ARG A 210 -12.94 -8.20 3.07
CA ARG A 210 -14.23 -7.73 2.33
C ARG A 210 -15.13 -8.94 1.86
N ARG A 211 -15.44 -9.89 2.75
CA ARG A 211 -16.68 -10.66 2.63
C ARG A 211 -17.66 -9.81 3.42
N GLY A 212 -18.36 -8.93 2.70
CA GLY A 212 -19.25 -7.91 3.25
C GLY A 212 -18.93 -6.52 2.67
N CYS A 213 -19.96 -5.86 2.16
CA CYS A 213 -20.01 -4.55 1.48
C CYS A 213 -19.96 -4.60 -0.06
N ASP A 214 -21.16 -4.82 -0.61
CA ASP A 214 -21.86 -4.14 -1.71
C ASP A 214 -21.07 -3.61 -2.92
N GLU A 215 -21.38 -4.27 -4.05
CA GLU A 215 -21.61 -3.79 -5.42
C GLU A 215 -20.97 -2.46 -5.86
N ASP A 216 -19.79 -2.57 -6.48
CA ASP A 216 -19.32 -1.63 -7.51
C ASP A 216 -18.82 -2.47 -8.71
N MET A 217 -19.63 -2.49 -9.77
CA MET A 217 -19.44 -3.32 -10.98
C MET A 217 -18.68 -2.50 -12.04
N ALA A 218 -17.49 -2.95 -12.44
CA ALA A 218 -16.73 -2.36 -13.53
C ALA A 218 -16.97 -3.16 -14.82
N ILE A 219 -17.71 -2.56 -15.77
CA ILE A 219 -17.97 -3.15 -17.09
C ILE A 219 -16.82 -2.75 -18.01
N PHE A 220 -16.05 -3.75 -18.49
CA PHE A 220 -15.10 -3.56 -19.58
C PHE A 220 -15.72 -4.10 -20.87
N GLY A 221 -16.00 -3.21 -21.82
CA GLY A 221 -16.45 -3.61 -23.16
C GLY A 221 -15.29 -4.19 -23.95
N VAL A 222 -15.43 -5.41 -24.47
CA VAL A 222 -14.49 -6.00 -25.41
C VAL A 222 -14.92 -5.59 -26.82
N ALA A 223 -14.08 -4.81 -27.50
CA ALA A 223 -14.31 -4.37 -28.89
C ALA A 223 -13.98 -5.49 -29.89
#